data_AF-A0A972Q366-F1
#
_entry.id   AF-A0A972Q366-F1
#
_cell.length_a   1.000
_cell.length_b   1.000
_cell.length_c   1.000
_cell.angle_alpha   90.00
_cell.angle_beta   90.00
_cell.angle_gamma   90.00
#
_symmetry.space_group_name_H-M   'P 1'
#
loop_
_entity.id
_entity.type
_entity.pdbx_description
1 polymer ?
#
loop_
_entity_poly.entity_id
_entity_poly.type
_entity_poly.pdbx_seq_one_letter_code
_entity_poly.pdbx_strand_id
1 'polypeptide(L)'
;MVTILGFPVPLPPELAFLASPWTSFVLTSLAWLLIAMVVNLIFSTVLRWIFRRLPGEVEDILLGILRKPVVLLISVFGAANSLKILELGESARWLIERIVYTVLVLVVVHLFSRLVEDLLKFFGARWARKTESRVDDVVIPLLNIFGPPIFLVAAALIILPLWGIDVTSVLLGAGVVGLVLGLALQETLSNIFSGMSLLIEAPFKTGDLVVLPDGKTVEVQRMGLRSTQFYWLEEHSTVFVPNKILSDSMLVNITRPSVEQRTWVDVSVSMGSNLTQVEETLRKIALAHPAVLTADMEQKIPQLRERIKTTRERARAMKANAQASRALQEEADRYERAIPRLELEDKLNRQLLTMEESFRNLIRGIRAREEKGFSAEEMSEIFCRYVSPADEEVEKTIAASNAWCEARDPWLSDKDYWDIRKLWVERNAQLEARWEKLKREIRRPHENMEFLLDEMTKALLDWLESDYKILPVAWKDPQVSFLNFEGGNANLRLNFYVDNTRLEHDGRIRRVKKEIARQVLEQLSEEGIW
;
A
#
# COMPACT_ATOMS: atom_id res chain seq x y z
N MET A 1 8.61 -26.60 -64.79
CA MET A 1 7.95 -25.98 -63.62
C MET A 1 8.95 -25.05 -62.95
N VAL A 2 8.51 -24.00 -62.28
CA VAL A 2 9.37 -23.07 -61.54
C VAL A 2 8.99 -23.12 -60.06
N THR A 3 9.97 -23.06 -59.17
CA THR A 3 9.71 -23.06 -57.73
C THR A 3 9.69 -21.62 -57.23
N ILE A 4 8.59 -21.19 -56.61
CA ILE A 4 8.43 -19.86 -55.99
C ILE A 4 8.10 -20.06 -54.52
N LEU A 5 8.92 -19.52 -53.60
CA LEU A 5 8.73 -19.66 -52.15
C LEU A 5 8.59 -21.13 -51.69
N GLY A 6 9.23 -22.07 -52.39
CA GLY A 6 9.15 -23.51 -52.10
C GLY A 6 7.95 -24.23 -52.73
N PHE A 7 7.05 -23.53 -53.42
CA PHE A 7 5.90 -24.13 -54.11
C PHE A 7 6.20 -24.33 -55.61
N PRO A 8 5.90 -25.52 -56.17
CA PRO A 8 6.04 -25.75 -57.60
C PRO A 8 4.89 -25.07 -58.37
N VAL A 9 5.23 -24.14 -59.25
CA VAL A 9 4.27 -23.43 -60.11
C VAL A 9 4.40 -23.95 -61.54
N PRO A 10 3.34 -24.53 -62.12
CA PRO A 10 3.33 -24.95 -63.52
C PRO A 10 3.30 -23.70 -64.42
N LEU A 11 4.20 -23.67 -65.42
CA LEU A 11 4.23 -22.59 -66.40
C LEU A 11 3.43 -22.99 -67.65
N PRO A 12 2.75 -22.03 -68.31
CA PRO A 12 2.17 -22.25 -69.63
C PRO A 12 3.21 -22.76 -70.63
N PRO A 13 2.81 -23.54 -71.66
CA PRO A 13 3.74 -24.12 -72.64
C PRO A 13 4.65 -23.10 -73.32
N GLU A 14 4.12 -21.90 -73.57
CA GLU A 14 4.83 -20.77 -74.19
C GLU A 14 6.00 -20.23 -73.34
N LEU A 15 5.97 -20.46 -72.03
CA LEU A 15 6.96 -19.99 -71.06
C LEU A 15 7.85 -21.12 -70.53
N ALA A 16 7.76 -22.33 -71.09
CA ALA A 16 8.50 -23.50 -70.63
C ALA A 16 10.04 -23.31 -70.70
N PHE A 17 10.54 -22.45 -71.61
CA PHE A 17 11.96 -22.11 -71.72
C PHE A 17 12.51 -21.39 -70.48
N LEU A 18 11.64 -20.81 -69.65
CA LEU A 18 11.99 -20.16 -68.38
C LEU A 18 12.04 -21.14 -67.21
N ALA A 19 11.88 -22.45 -67.39
CA ALA A 19 11.99 -23.42 -66.31
C ALA A 19 13.46 -23.76 -66.00
N SER A 20 14.16 -22.88 -65.28
CA SER A 20 15.54 -23.10 -64.82
C SER A 20 15.69 -22.85 -63.30
N PRO A 21 16.74 -23.37 -62.66
CA PRO A 21 17.05 -23.03 -61.26
C PRO A 21 17.30 -21.53 -61.07
N TRP A 22 17.87 -20.87 -62.07
CA TRP A 22 18.15 -19.42 -62.05
C TRP A 22 16.88 -18.58 -62.08
N THR A 23 15.88 -18.96 -62.88
CA THR A 23 14.59 -18.26 -62.92
C THR A 23 13.80 -18.48 -61.64
N SER A 24 13.85 -19.68 -61.06
CA SER A 24 13.27 -20.00 -59.74
C SER A 24 13.94 -19.21 -58.61
N PHE A 25 15.28 -19.05 -58.66
CA PHE A 25 16.04 -18.21 -57.74
C PHE A 25 15.64 -16.73 -57.83
N VAL A 26 15.58 -16.17 -59.03
CA VAL A 26 15.23 -14.75 -59.25
C VAL A 26 13.81 -14.47 -58.80
N LEU A 27 12.84 -15.32 -59.18
CA LEU A 27 11.44 -15.14 -58.80
C LEU A 27 11.20 -15.29 -57.30
N THR A 28 11.87 -16.25 -56.66
CA THR A 28 11.79 -16.41 -55.20
C THR A 28 12.45 -15.25 -54.46
N SER A 29 13.56 -14.72 -54.97
CA SER A 29 14.22 -13.54 -54.39
C SER A 29 13.36 -12.28 -54.50
N LEU A 30 12.74 -12.07 -55.66
CA LEU A 30 11.79 -10.96 -55.86
C LEU A 30 10.55 -11.10 -54.96
N ALA A 31 10.03 -12.32 -54.77
CA ALA A 31 8.92 -12.57 -53.87
C ALA A 31 9.27 -12.23 -52.41
N TRP A 32 10.46 -12.62 -51.93
CA TRP A 32 10.92 -12.26 -50.58
C TRP A 32 11.16 -10.77 -50.40
N LEU A 33 11.70 -10.07 -51.42
CA LEU A 33 11.84 -8.61 -51.40
C LEU A 33 10.47 -7.92 -51.36
N LEU A 34 9.49 -8.44 -52.11
CA LEU A 34 8.11 -7.95 -52.07
C LEU A 34 7.50 -8.15 -50.67
N ILE A 35 7.69 -9.32 -50.05
CA ILE A 35 7.23 -9.59 -48.67
C ILE A 35 7.89 -8.62 -47.69
N ALA A 36 9.20 -8.41 -47.77
CA ALA A 36 9.91 -7.47 -46.91
C ALA A 36 9.39 -6.02 -47.08
N MET A 37 9.10 -5.61 -48.32
CA MET A 37 8.53 -4.29 -48.63
C MET A 37 7.10 -4.14 -48.08
N VAL A 38 6.26 -5.16 -48.25
CA VAL A 38 4.89 -5.19 -47.71
C VAL A 38 4.90 -5.15 -46.19
N VAL A 39 5.77 -5.93 -45.54
CA VAL A 39 5.91 -5.90 -44.07
C VAL A 39 6.37 -4.53 -43.60
N ASN A 40 7.36 -3.91 -44.27
CA ASN A 40 7.78 -2.54 -43.97
C ASN A 40 6.62 -1.53 -44.09
N LEU A 41 5.76 -1.68 -45.09
CA LEU A 41 4.56 -0.87 -45.27
C LEU A 41 3.54 -1.10 -44.15
N ILE A 42 3.29 -2.36 -43.78
CA ILE A 42 2.40 -2.74 -42.66
C ILE A 42 2.88 -2.12 -41.35
N PHE A 43 4.18 -2.24 -41.03
CA PHE A 43 4.79 -1.58 -39.87
C PHE A 43 4.56 -0.07 -39.88
N SER A 44 4.63 0.55 -41.07
CA SER A 44 4.47 1.99 -41.21
C SER A 44 3.02 2.48 -41.17
N THR A 45 2.03 1.64 -41.45
CA THR A 45 0.62 2.06 -41.60
C THR A 45 -0.30 1.35 -40.62
N VAL A 46 -0.42 0.02 -40.74
CA VAL A 46 -1.39 -0.79 -40.00
C VAL A 46 -0.98 -0.91 -38.54
N LEU A 47 0.31 -1.14 -38.28
CA LEU A 47 0.80 -1.30 -36.92
C LEU A 47 0.71 0.01 -36.14
N ARG A 48 1.01 1.16 -36.76
CA ARG A 48 0.68 2.48 -36.17
C ARG A 48 -0.80 2.57 -35.84
N TRP A 49 -1.69 2.25 -36.78
CA TRP A 49 -3.14 2.32 -36.54
C TRP A 49 -3.60 1.47 -35.34
N ILE A 50 -3.07 0.26 -35.17
CA ILE A 50 -3.38 -0.62 -34.03
C ILE A 50 -2.81 -0.05 -32.72
N PHE A 51 -1.57 0.42 -32.73
CA PHE A 51 -0.89 0.90 -31.53
C PHE A 51 -1.25 2.34 -31.13
N ARG A 52 -2.08 3.06 -31.89
CA ARG A 52 -2.67 4.36 -31.50
C ARG A 52 -3.42 4.36 -30.16
N ARG A 53 -3.79 3.18 -29.64
CA ARG A 53 -4.41 3.03 -28.31
C ARG A 53 -3.38 3.06 -27.16
N LEU A 54 -2.10 2.93 -27.46
CA LEU A 54 -1.01 3.09 -26.49
C LEU A 54 -0.66 4.58 -26.33
N PRO A 55 -0.04 4.99 -25.21
CA PRO A 55 0.55 6.32 -25.08
C PRO A 55 1.55 6.57 -26.22
N GLY A 56 1.49 7.73 -26.88
CA GLY A 56 2.27 8.02 -28.09
C GLY A 56 3.79 7.80 -27.94
N GLU A 57 4.35 8.07 -26.75
CA GLU A 57 5.77 7.80 -26.46
C GLU A 57 6.13 6.31 -26.59
N VAL A 58 5.22 5.40 -26.22
CA VAL A 58 5.46 3.94 -26.27
C VAL A 58 5.27 3.40 -27.69
N GLU A 59 4.32 3.95 -28.45
CA GLU A 59 4.11 3.61 -29.87
C GLU A 59 5.38 3.87 -30.68
N ASP A 60 5.96 5.07 -30.56
CA ASP A 60 7.14 5.47 -31.31
C ASP A 60 8.38 4.62 -30.97
N ILE A 61 8.54 4.27 -29.68
CA ILE A 61 9.62 3.40 -29.21
C ILE A 61 9.48 1.98 -29.79
N LEU A 62 8.32 1.34 -29.61
CA LEU A 62 8.11 -0.04 -30.05
C LEU A 62 8.24 -0.19 -31.57
N LEU A 63 7.63 0.71 -32.32
CA LEU A 63 7.69 0.67 -33.78
C LEU A 63 9.09 1.03 -34.30
N GLY A 64 9.80 1.93 -33.62
CA GLY A 64 11.18 2.30 -33.93
C GLY A 64 12.17 1.16 -33.73
N ILE A 65 11.94 0.31 -32.72
CA ILE A 65 12.79 -0.84 -32.37
C ILE A 65 12.56 -2.01 -33.33
N LEU A 66 11.31 -2.44 -33.53
CA LEU A 66 10.98 -3.67 -34.25
C LEU A 66 11.09 -3.57 -35.78
N ARG A 67 10.84 -2.40 -36.36
CA ARG A 67 10.66 -2.25 -37.81
C ARG A 67 11.89 -2.65 -38.64
N LYS A 68 13.05 -2.02 -38.41
CA LYS A 68 14.26 -2.29 -39.24
C LYS A 68 14.77 -3.73 -39.08
N PRO A 69 14.83 -4.30 -37.86
CA PRO A 69 15.29 -5.66 -37.65
C PRO A 69 14.35 -6.72 -38.24
N VAL A 70 13.03 -6.58 -38.12
CA VAL A 70 12.09 -7.54 -38.73
C VAL A 70 12.22 -7.56 -40.25
N VAL A 71 12.35 -6.39 -40.89
CA VAL A 71 12.60 -6.31 -42.34
C VAL A 71 13.92 -6.97 -42.71
N LEU A 72 14.99 -6.70 -41.96
CA LEU A 72 16.31 -7.30 -42.18
C LEU A 72 16.27 -8.84 -42.02
N LEU A 73 15.57 -9.37 -41.02
CA LEU A 73 15.39 -10.82 -40.83
C LEU A 73 14.68 -11.46 -42.01
N ILE A 74 13.58 -10.85 -42.48
CA ILE A 74 12.84 -11.35 -43.65
C ILE A 74 13.73 -11.31 -44.89
N SER A 75 14.51 -10.26 -45.09
CA SER A 75 15.45 -10.15 -46.22
C SER A 75 16.55 -11.21 -46.17
N VAL A 76 17.14 -11.45 -44.99
CA VAL A 76 18.22 -12.44 -44.80
C VAL A 76 17.69 -13.86 -44.94
N PHE A 77 16.53 -14.15 -44.33
CA PHE A 77 15.86 -15.45 -44.46
C PHE A 77 15.44 -15.71 -45.91
N GLY A 78 14.92 -14.68 -46.59
CA GLY A 78 14.54 -14.76 -47.99
C GLY A 78 15.73 -15.05 -48.91
N ALA A 79 16.83 -14.31 -48.74
CA ALA A 79 18.07 -14.53 -49.47
C ALA A 79 18.61 -15.95 -49.25
N ALA A 80 18.59 -16.45 -48.00
CA ALA A 80 19.03 -17.80 -47.66
C ALA A 80 18.20 -18.88 -48.35
N ASN A 81 16.87 -18.74 -48.35
CA ASN A 81 15.97 -19.71 -48.98
C ASN A 81 16.05 -19.67 -50.50
N SER A 82 16.21 -18.49 -51.11
CA SER A 82 16.47 -18.37 -52.54
C SER A 82 17.74 -19.12 -52.93
N LEU A 83 18.84 -18.93 -52.20
CA LEU A 83 20.13 -19.58 -52.50
C LEU A 83 20.08 -21.11 -52.43
N LYS A 84 19.18 -21.69 -51.62
CA LYS A 84 18.99 -23.16 -51.56
C LYS A 84 18.42 -23.74 -52.86
N ILE A 85 17.76 -22.95 -53.70
CA ILE A 85 17.19 -23.37 -54.99
C ILE A 85 18.29 -23.66 -56.03
N LEU A 86 19.47 -23.06 -55.88
CA LEU A 86 20.58 -23.19 -56.83
C LEU A 86 21.37 -24.51 -56.68
N GLU A 87 20.89 -25.49 -55.90
CA GLU A 87 21.52 -26.80 -55.67
C GLU A 87 23.04 -26.71 -55.44
N LEU A 88 23.45 -25.70 -54.64
CA LEU A 88 24.85 -25.42 -54.35
C LEU A 88 25.51 -26.61 -53.63
N GLY A 89 26.81 -26.81 -53.89
CA GLY A 89 27.59 -27.87 -53.22
C GLY A 89 27.58 -27.74 -51.69
N GLU A 90 27.82 -28.85 -50.99
CA GLU A 90 27.68 -28.94 -49.53
C GLU A 90 28.46 -27.87 -48.76
N SER A 91 29.68 -27.54 -49.20
CA SER A 91 30.51 -26.49 -48.59
C SER A 91 29.89 -25.10 -48.69
N ALA A 92 29.26 -24.77 -49.82
CA ALA A 92 28.59 -23.49 -50.02
C ALA A 92 27.32 -23.39 -49.17
N ARG A 93 26.54 -24.49 -49.09
CA ARG A 93 25.35 -24.55 -48.24
C ARG A 93 25.70 -24.38 -46.75
N TRP A 94 26.73 -25.08 -46.28
CA TRP A 94 27.24 -24.94 -44.91
C TRP A 94 27.65 -23.50 -44.58
N LEU A 95 28.34 -22.82 -45.51
CA LEU A 95 28.78 -21.45 -45.32
C LEU A 95 27.59 -20.48 -45.27
N ILE A 96 26.62 -20.65 -46.18
CA ILE A 96 25.39 -19.83 -46.22
C ILE A 96 24.59 -20.01 -44.92
N GLU A 97 24.42 -21.24 -44.43
CA GLU A 97 23.70 -21.50 -43.18
C GLU A 97 24.40 -20.80 -41.98
N ARG A 98 25.74 -20.92 -41.86
CA ARG A 98 26.50 -20.24 -40.80
C ARG A 98 26.44 -18.71 -40.87
N ILE A 99 26.52 -18.14 -42.07
CA ILE A 99 26.38 -16.69 -42.27
C ILE A 99 24.98 -16.24 -41.86
N VAL A 100 23.94 -16.96 -42.27
CA VAL A 100 22.54 -16.64 -41.94
C VAL A 100 22.30 -16.69 -40.43
N TYR A 101 22.78 -17.73 -39.75
CA TYR A 101 22.68 -17.81 -38.29
C TYR A 101 23.48 -16.71 -37.59
N THR A 102 24.67 -16.37 -38.09
CA THR A 102 25.47 -15.26 -37.55
C THR A 102 24.73 -13.92 -37.68
N VAL A 103 24.15 -13.64 -38.85
CA VAL A 103 23.35 -12.42 -39.07
C VAL A 103 22.12 -12.42 -38.18
N LEU A 104 21.42 -13.54 -38.05
CA LEU A 104 20.27 -13.68 -37.14
C LEU A 104 20.65 -13.33 -35.70
N VAL A 105 21.75 -13.88 -35.18
CA VAL A 105 22.23 -13.61 -33.81
C VAL A 105 22.58 -12.13 -33.65
N LEU A 106 23.29 -11.52 -34.60
CA LEU A 106 23.63 -10.10 -34.55
C LEU A 106 22.37 -9.21 -34.54
N VAL A 107 21.36 -9.55 -35.33
CA VAL A 107 20.09 -8.82 -35.38
C VAL A 107 19.33 -8.95 -34.06
N VAL A 108 19.27 -10.15 -33.48
CA VAL A 108 18.63 -10.39 -32.19
C VAL A 108 19.36 -9.63 -31.08
N VAL A 109 20.69 -9.72 -31.01
CA VAL A 109 21.47 -9.01 -30.00
C VAL A 109 21.32 -7.50 -30.15
N HIS A 110 21.38 -6.96 -31.36
CA HIS A 110 21.17 -5.54 -31.62
C HIS A 110 19.74 -5.07 -31.22
N LEU A 111 18.73 -5.90 -31.49
CA LEU A 111 17.35 -5.66 -31.04
C LEU A 111 17.27 -5.57 -29.53
N PHE A 112 17.85 -6.54 -28.83
CA PHE A 112 17.84 -6.57 -27.37
C PHE A 112 18.64 -5.42 -26.77
N SER A 113 19.82 -5.11 -27.30
CA SER A 113 20.64 -3.99 -26.80
C SER A 113 19.91 -2.67 -26.95
N ARG A 114 19.28 -2.44 -28.12
CA ARG A 114 18.49 -1.23 -28.37
C ARG A 114 17.24 -1.16 -27.49
N LEU A 115 16.54 -2.27 -27.32
CA LEU A 115 15.39 -2.35 -26.42
C LEU A 115 15.78 -1.95 -25.00
N VAL A 116 16.90 -2.49 -24.50
CA VAL A 116 17.40 -2.14 -23.16
C VAL A 116 17.79 -0.66 -23.09
N GLU A 117 18.54 -0.12 -24.06
CA GLU A 117 18.90 1.31 -24.08
C GLU A 117 17.68 2.23 -24.11
N ASP A 118 16.68 1.93 -24.95
CA ASP A 118 15.49 2.76 -25.12
C ASP A 118 14.57 2.66 -23.89
N LEU A 119 14.44 1.48 -23.28
CA LEU A 119 13.75 1.32 -21.99
C LEU A 119 14.46 2.09 -20.87
N LEU A 120 15.78 2.04 -20.81
CA LEU A 120 16.56 2.77 -19.81
C LEU A 120 16.41 4.28 -19.98
N LYS A 121 16.46 4.80 -21.22
CA LYS A 121 16.19 6.22 -21.50
C LYS A 121 14.76 6.60 -21.11
N PHE A 122 13.78 5.77 -21.43
CA PHE A 122 12.37 6.01 -21.13
C PHE A 122 12.08 6.04 -19.62
N PHE A 123 12.54 5.03 -18.88
CA PHE A 123 12.37 4.95 -17.42
C PHE A 123 13.26 5.96 -16.69
N GLY A 124 14.52 6.10 -17.10
CA GLY A 124 15.48 7.06 -16.53
C GLY A 124 14.99 8.51 -16.66
N ALA A 125 14.53 8.93 -17.84
CA ALA A 125 14.01 10.28 -18.05
C ALA A 125 12.71 10.58 -17.26
N ARG A 126 11.95 9.56 -16.87
CA ARG A 126 10.77 9.70 -16.00
C ARG A 126 11.15 9.68 -14.51
N TRP A 127 12.14 8.88 -14.11
CA TRP A 127 12.66 8.86 -12.74
C TRP A 127 13.40 10.16 -12.39
N ALA A 128 14.15 10.73 -13.33
CA ALA A 128 14.84 12.01 -13.18
C ALA A 128 13.91 13.18 -12.90
N ARG A 129 12.73 13.19 -13.52
CA ARG A 129 11.74 14.27 -13.36
C ARG A 129 10.96 14.21 -12.04
N LYS A 130 11.01 13.08 -11.32
CA LYS A 130 10.26 12.85 -10.08
C LYS A 130 11.12 12.81 -8.82
N THR A 131 12.44 12.91 -8.94
CA THR A 131 13.36 12.72 -7.81
C THR A 131 14.49 13.73 -7.89
N GLU A 132 14.80 14.45 -6.81
CA GLU A 132 16.00 15.30 -6.68
C GLU A 132 17.31 14.48 -6.59
N SER A 133 17.33 13.28 -7.17
CA SER A 133 18.32 12.25 -6.91
C SER A 133 19.40 12.22 -7.99
N ARG A 134 20.67 12.24 -7.57
CA ARG A 134 21.89 12.02 -8.40
C ARG A 134 22.01 10.61 -8.99
N VAL A 135 20.96 9.78 -8.91
CA VAL A 135 20.97 8.40 -9.40
C VAL A 135 21.09 8.38 -10.92
N ASP A 136 20.49 9.33 -11.63
CA ASP A 136 20.58 9.40 -13.10
C ASP A 136 21.99 9.79 -13.58
N ASP A 137 22.70 10.61 -12.80
CA ASP A 137 24.09 11.01 -13.07
C ASP A 137 25.09 9.86 -12.94
N VAL A 138 24.71 8.76 -12.29
CA VAL A 138 25.59 7.61 -12.03
C VAL A 138 25.11 6.37 -12.79
N VAL A 139 23.82 6.04 -12.73
CA VAL A 139 23.28 4.80 -13.32
C VAL A 139 23.27 4.85 -14.84
N ILE A 140 22.88 5.98 -15.45
CA ILE A 140 22.81 6.09 -16.92
C ILE A 140 24.21 6.00 -17.55
N PRO A 141 25.24 6.71 -17.06
CA PRO A 141 26.61 6.55 -17.57
C PRO A 141 27.14 5.13 -17.41
N LEU A 142 26.91 4.49 -16.24
CA LEU A 142 27.36 3.10 -16.03
C LEU A 142 26.74 2.14 -17.03
N LEU A 143 25.43 2.25 -17.30
CA LEU A 143 24.75 1.37 -18.25
C LEU A 143 25.21 1.62 -19.70
N ASN A 144 25.52 2.86 -20.07
CA ASN A 144 26.08 3.17 -21.39
C ASN A 144 27.54 2.67 -21.54
N ILE A 145 28.30 2.64 -20.45
CA ILE A 145 29.69 2.14 -20.46
C ILE A 145 29.72 0.61 -20.50
N PHE A 146 28.91 -0.06 -19.67
CA PHE A 146 28.96 -1.52 -19.53
C PHE A 146 27.97 -2.27 -20.43
N GLY A 147 26.89 -1.65 -20.88
CA GLY A 147 25.85 -2.27 -21.69
C GLY A 147 26.36 -2.79 -23.04
N PRO A 148 26.89 -1.94 -23.95
CA PRO A 148 27.33 -2.37 -25.27
C PRO A 148 28.39 -3.49 -25.25
N PRO A 149 29.43 -3.46 -24.38
CA PRO A 149 30.38 -4.55 -24.24
C PRO A 149 29.74 -5.89 -23.83
N ILE A 150 28.76 -5.89 -22.90
CA ILE A 150 28.08 -7.11 -22.46
C ILE A 150 27.35 -7.78 -23.62
N PHE A 151 26.59 -7.01 -24.41
CA PHE A 151 25.89 -7.54 -25.57
C PHE A 151 26.85 -8.04 -26.65
N LEU A 152 27.98 -7.37 -26.86
CA LEU A 152 29.00 -7.80 -27.80
C LEU A 152 29.63 -9.14 -27.38
N VAL A 153 29.98 -9.28 -26.10
CA VAL A 153 30.51 -10.54 -25.56
C VAL A 153 29.47 -11.66 -25.68
N ALA A 154 28.20 -11.39 -25.37
CA ALA A 154 27.12 -12.35 -25.53
C ALA A 154 26.96 -12.79 -26.99
N ALA A 155 27.00 -11.86 -27.96
CA ALA A 155 26.98 -12.19 -29.38
C ALA A 155 28.17 -13.07 -29.79
N ALA A 156 29.38 -12.72 -29.34
CA ALA A 156 30.57 -13.50 -29.64
C ALA A 156 30.48 -14.94 -29.10
N LEU A 157 30.00 -15.11 -27.87
CA LEU A 157 29.83 -16.44 -27.25
C LEU A 157 28.81 -17.33 -27.98
N ILE A 158 27.82 -16.73 -28.65
CA ILE A 158 26.85 -17.48 -29.47
C ILE A 158 27.41 -17.75 -30.87
N ILE A 159 28.11 -16.77 -31.48
CA ILE A 159 28.60 -16.87 -32.86
C ILE A 159 29.82 -17.80 -32.98
N LEU A 160 30.81 -17.67 -32.10
CA LEU A 160 32.06 -18.43 -32.18
C LEU A 160 31.87 -19.96 -32.26
N PRO A 161 30.99 -20.61 -31.46
CA PRO A 161 30.72 -22.04 -31.63
C PRO A 161 30.01 -22.39 -32.94
N LEU A 162 29.21 -21.48 -33.53
CA LEU A 162 28.69 -21.67 -34.90
C LEU A 162 29.82 -21.79 -35.92
N TRP A 163 30.98 -21.20 -35.64
CA TRP A 163 32.16 -21.27 -36.49
C TRP A 163 33.11 -22.43 -36.15
N GLY A 164 32.78 -23.24 -35.13
CA GLY A 164 33.61 -24.36 -34.67
C GLY A 164 34.72 -23.94 -33.70
N ILE A 165 34.66 -22.74 -33.16
CA ILE A 165 35.59 -22.25 -32.15
C ILE A 165 35.05 -22.65 -30.78
N ASP A 166 35.86 -23.36 -30.00
CA ASP A 166 35.50 -23.74 -28.64
C ASP A 166 35.56 -22.52 -27.70
N VAL A 167 34.42 -22.18 -27.11
CA VAL A 167 34.26 -21.09 -26.13
C VAL A 167 34.13 -21.59 -24.70
N THR A 168 34.29 -22.90 -24.45
CA THR A 168 34.12 -23.51 -23.13
C THR A 168 34.99 -22.84 -22.06
N SER A 169 36.26 -22.56 -22.37
CA SER A 169 37.17 -21.87 -21.44
C SER A 169 36.71 -20.45 -21.09
N VAL A 170 36.17 -19.71 -22.07
CA VAL A 170 35.64 -18.35 -21.86
C VAL A 170 34.36 -18.40 -21.04
N LEU A 171 33.46 -19.35 -21.33
CA LEU A 171 32.23 -19.58 -20.57
C LEU A 171 32.53 -19.96 -19.12
N LEU A 172 33.50 -20.83 -18.88
CA LEU A 172 33.95 -21.20 -17.53
C LEU A 172 34.48 -19.99 -16.77
N GLY A 173 35.37 -19.19 -17.39
CA GLY A 173 35.87 -17.96 -16.79
C GLY A 173 34.77 -16.94 -16.51
N ALA A 174 33.85 -16.72 -17.45
CA ALA A 174 32.69 -15.85 -17.28
C ALA A 174 31.76 -16.32 -16.17
N GLY A 175 31.59 -17.64 -16.02
CA GLY A 175 30.81 -18.24 -14.93
C GLY A 175 31.39 -17.93 -13.55
N VAL A 176 32.71 -18.05 -13.38
CA VAL A 176 33.39 -17.70 -12.11
C VAL A 176 33.28 -16.20 -11.82
N VAL A 177 33.53 -15.34 -12.82
CA VAL A 177 33.37 -13.88 -12.66
C VAL A 177 31.93 -13.53 -12.31
N GLY A 178 30.96 -14.14 -12.98
CA GLY A 178 29.53 -13.96 -12.72
C GLY A 178 29.13 -14.37 -11.30
N LEU A 179 29.67 -15.48 -10.80
CA LEU A 179 29.46 -15.92 -9.42
C LEU A 179 29.99 -14.90 -8.40
N VAL A 180 31.23 -14.43 -8.58
CA VAL A 180 31.84 -13.44 -7.68
C VAL A 180 31.06 -12.13 -7.68
N LEU A 181 30.66 -11.64 -8.86
CA LEU A 181 29.83 -10.44 -8.98
C LEU A 181 28.44 -10.65 -8.36
N GLY A 182 27.83 -11.82 -8.54
CA GLY A 182 26.55 -12.18 -7.94
C GLY A 182 26.61 -12.17 -6.43
N LEU A 183 27.67 -12.74 -5.84
CA LEU A 183 27.91 -12.70 -4.39
C LEU A 183 28.13 -11.26 -3.89
N ALA A 184 28.88 -10.44 -4.63
CA ALA A 184 29.10 -9.04 -4.29
C ALA A 184 27.80 -8.20 -4.33
N LEU A 185 26.90 -8.50 -5.26
CA LEU A 185 25.62 -7.80 -5.41
C LEU A 185 24.48 -8.40 -4.58
N GLN A 186 24.70 -9.54 -3.92
CA GLN A 186 23.67 -10.30 -3.21
C GLN A 186 22.91 -9.42 -2.20
N GLU A 187 23.62 -8.61 -1.42
CA GLU A 187 23.00 -7.74 -0.42
C GLU A 187 22.15 -6.62 -1.05
N THR A 188 22.61 -6.05 -2.17
CA THR A 188 21.87 -5.01 -2.88
C THR A 188 20.58 -5.56 -3.46
N LEU A 189 20.65 -6.72 -4.13
CA LEU A 189 19.48 -7.40 -4.68
C LEU A 189 18.50 -7.81 -3.58
N SER A 190 19.01 -8.35 -2.47
CA SER A 190 18.18 -8.73 -1.32
C SER A 190 17.39 -7.54 -0.77
N ASN A 191 18.02 -6.38 -0.58
CA ASN A 191 17.31 -5.18 -0.13
C ASN A 191 16.24 -4.70 -1.13
N ILE A 192 16.50 -4.81 -2.43
CA ILE A 192 15.52 -4.43 -3.48
C ILE A 192 14.31 -5.36 -3.43
N PHE A 193 14.53 -6.68 -3.38
CA PHE A 193 13.44 -7.65 -3.29
C PHE A 193 12.64 -7.51 -1.99
N SER A 194 13.31 -7.30 -0.85
CA SER A 194 12.63 -6.99 0.41
C SER A 194 11.83 -5.69 0.33
N GLY A 195 12.35 -4.65 -0.31
CA GLY A 195 11.60 -3.42 -0.55
C GLY A 195 10.35 -3.63 -1.37
N MET A 196 10.43 -4.43 -2.44
CA MET A 196 9.27 -4.79 -3.25
C MET A 196 8.25 -5.61 -2.46
N SER A 197 8.69 -6.55 -1.62
CA SER A 197 7.81 -7.33 -0.74
C SER A 197 7.06 -6.42 0.24
N LEU A 198 7.76 -5.51 0.90
CA LEU A 198 7.16 -4.53 1.82
C LEU A 198 6.13 -3.62 1.14
N LEU A 199 6.35 -3.27 -0.13
CA LEU A 199 5.37 -2.48 -0.91
C LEU A 199 4.12 -3.29 -1.27
N ILE A 200 4.26 -4.59 -1.54
CA ILE A 200 3.14 -5.48 -1.89
C ILE A 200 2.31 -5.82 -0.65
N GLU A 201 2.96 -6.23 0.43
CA GLU A 201 2.30 -6.64 1.67
C GLU A 201 1.81 -5.45 2.50
N ALA A 202 2.49 -4.30 2.37
CA ALA A 202 2.20 -3.05 3.06
C ALA A 202 1.91 -3.20 4.58
N PRO A 203 2.80 -3.87 5.36
CA PRO A 203 2.64 -4.05 6.81
C PRO A 203 2.58 -2.71 7.57
N PHE A 204 3.14 -1.66 6.97
CA PHE A 204 3.01 -0.28 7.41
C PHE A 204 2.93 0.65 6.19
N LYS A 205 2.37 1.84 6.38
CA LYS A 205 2.27 2.91 5.37
C LYS A 205 3.03 4.15 5.83
N THR A 206 3.32 5.06 4.92
CA THR A 206 3.80 6.41 5.28
C THR A 206 2.85 7.04 6.29
N GLY A 207 3.42 7.59 7.35
CA GLY A 207 2.74 8.14 8.49
C GLY A 207 2.54 7.15 9.62
N ASP A 208 2.61 5.83 9.44
CA ASP A 208 2.43 4.84 10.52
C ASP A 208 3.55 4.94 11.57
N LEU A 209 3.22 4.74 12.85
CA LEU A 209 4.19 4.55 13.92
C LEU A 209 4.51 3.07 14.08
N VAL A 210 5.79 2.75 14.09
CA VAL A 210 6.28 1.38 14.21
C VAL A 210 7.37 1.30 15.28
N VAL A 211 7.43 0.17 15.97
CA VAL A 211 8.53 -0.18 16.86
C VAL A 211 9.49 -1.07 16.08
N LEU A 212 10.71 -0.57 15.89
CA LEU A 212 11.79 -1.28 15.25
C LEU A 212 12.31 -2.44 16.14
N PRO A 213 13.06 -3.40 15.59
CA PRO A 213 13.59 -4.55 16.35
C PRO A 213 14.49 -4.17 17.53
N ASP A 214 15.10 -2.98 17.48
CA ASP A 214 15.92 -2.43 18.56
C ASP A 214 15.10 -1.69 19.64
N GLY A 215 13.77 -1.74 19.55
CA GLY A 215 12.83 -1.14 20.50
C GLY A 215 12.51 0.34 20.24
N LYS A 216 13.09 0.95 19.19
CA LYS A 216 12.85 2.37 18.89
C LYS A 216 11.47 2.58 18.26
N THR A 217 10.71 3.52 18.81
CA THR A 217 9.47 4.01 18.19
C THR A 217 9.78 5.07 17.15
N VAL A 218 9.38 4.82 15.91
CA VAL A 218 9.66 5.69 14.77
C VAL A 218 8.43 5.86 13.88
N GLU A 219 8.34 6.99 13.18
CA GLU A 219 7.30 7.27 12.19
C GLU A 219 7.82 6.95 10.78
N VAL A 220 7.03 6.27 9.96
CA VAL A 220 7.38 5.96 8.56
C VAL A 220 7.29 7.24 7.72
N GLN A 221 8.40 7.77 7.22
CA GLN A 221 8.38 8.93 6.32
C GLN A 221 8.25 8.50 4.86
N ARG A 222 9.13 7.58 4.41
CA ARG A 222 9.19 7.20 3.00
C ARG A 222 9.73 5.79 2.83
N MET A 223 9.00 4.97 2.08
CA MET A 223 9.51 3.67 1.63
C MET A 223 10.30 3.86 0.33
N GLY A 224 11.59 3.54 0.37
CA GLY A 224 12.46 3.49 -0.81
C GLY A 224 12.67 2.07 -1.30
N LEU A 225 13.30 1.91 -2.47
CA LEU A 225 13.52 0.60 -3.07
C LEU A 225 14.49 -0.28 -2.26
N ARG A 226 15.58 0.30 -1.73
CA ARG A 226 16.60 -0.42 -0.95
C ARG A 226 16.47 -0.21 0.56
N SER A 227 15.95 0.94 0.97
CA SER A 227 15.86 1.34 2.37
C SER A 227 14.59 2.14 2.62
N THR A 228 14.06 2.03 3.83
CA THR A 228 12.94 2.83 4.31
C THR A 228 13.46 3.91 5.25
N GLN A 229 12.93 5.11 5.07
CA GLN A 229 13.24 6.29 5.85
C GLN A 229 12.19 6.45 6.95
N PHE A 230 12.66 6.59 8.17
CA PHE A 230 11.85 6.82 9.35
C PHE A 230 12.25 8.11 10.04
N TYR A 231 11.32 8.70 10.78
CA TYR A 231 11.58 9.79 11.72
C TYR A 231 11.61 9.22 13.13
N TRP A 232 12.73 9.37 13.82
CA TRP A 232 12.88 8.99 15.20
C TRP A 232 12.44 10.14 16.10
N LEU A 233 11.30 9.95 16.75
CA LEU A 233 10.59 10.96 17.53
C LEU A 233 11.41 11.46 18.72
N GLU A 234 12.12 10.56 19.41
CA GLU A 234 12.83 10.89 20.64
C GLU A 234 14.10 11.72 20.40
N GLU A 235 14.80 11.47 19.29
CA GLU A 235 16.07 12.13 18.96
C GLU A 235 15.93 13.18 17.85
N HIS A 236 14.70 13.43 17.37
CA HIS A 236 14.40 14.35 16.26
C HIS A 236 15.31 14.13 15.03
N SER A 237 15.48 12.87 14.62
CA SER A 237 16.43 12.49 13.57
C SER A 237 15.81 11.58 12.52
N THR A 238 16.39 11.56 11.32
CA THR A 238 15.99 10.64 10.25
C THR A 238 16.84 9.37 10.30
N VAL A 239 16.18 8.22 10.35
CA VAL A 239 16.81 6.91 10.37
C VAL A 239 16.55 6.20 9.05
N PHE A 240 17.61 5.67 8.43
CA PHE A 240 17.53 4.87 7.21
C PHE A 240 17.77 3.41 7.54
N VAL A 241 16.73 2.57 7.38
CA VAL A 241 16.83 1.14 7.66
C VAL A 241 16.81 0.38 6.33
N PRO A 242 17.80 -0.50 6.06
CA PRO A 242 17.77 -1.42 4.93
C PRO A 242 16.49 -2.28 4.94
N ASN A 243 15.84 -2.41 3.79
CA ASN A 243 14.57 -3.13 3.69
C ASN A 243 14.70 -4.61 4.06
N LYS A 244 15.88 -5.20 3.85
CA LYS A 244 16.17 -6.58 4.28
C LYS A 244 15.96 -6.76 5.78
N ILE A 245 16.44 -5.82 6.60
CA ILE A 245 16.29 -5.89 8.06
C ILE A 245 14.81 -5.84 8.44
N LEU A 246 14.03 -4.96 7.81
CA LEU A 246 12.60 -4.83 8.08
C LEU A 246 11.80 -6.08 7.67
N SER A 247 12.18 -6.72 6.57
CA SER A 247 11.53 -7.94 6.08
C SER A 247 11.88 -9.18 6.90
N ASP A 248 13.10 -9.24 7.45
CA ASP A 248 13.60 -10.40 8.20
C ASP A 248 13.25 -10.34 9.71
N SER A 249 12.67 -9.24 10.18
CA SER A 249 12.48 -8.98 11.61
C SER A 249 11.01 -8.80 12.00
N MET A 250 10.72 -9.05 13.27
CA MET A 250 9.43 -8.70 13.85
C MET A 250 9.35 -7.18 13.97
N LEU A 251 8.30 -6.61 13.35
CA LEU A 251 7.97 -5.20 13.43
C LEU A 251 6.58 -5.05 14.05
N VAL A 252 6.43 -4.13 15.01
CA VAL A 252 5.14 -3.85 15.65
C VAL A 252 4.60 -2.52 15.14
N ASN A 253 3.52 -2.56 14.38
CA ASN A 253 2.81 -1.35 13.98
C ASN A 253 1.85 -0.93 15.09
N ILE A 254 2.15 0.16 15.78
CA ILE A 254 1.38 0.63 16.94
C ILE A 254 0.25 1.61 16.56
N THR A 255 0.14 1.94 15.27
CA THR A 255 -1.00 2.71 14.71
C THR A 255 -2.11 1.79 14.20
N ARG A 256 -1.85 0.47 14.08
CA ARG A 256 -2.81 -0.51 13.59
C ARG A 256 -3.16 -1.56 14.64
N PRO A 257 -4.39 -2.11 14.64
CA PRO A 257 -5.50 -1.78 13.74
C PRO A 257 -6.15 -0.41 14.02
N SER A 258 -5.88 0.17 15.20
CA SER A 258 -6.39 1.47 15.62
C SER A 258 -5.29 2.29 16.29
N VAL A 259 -5.47 3.62 16.32
CA VAL A 259 -4.55 4.55 17.03
C VAL A 259 -4.61 4.44 18.56
N GLU A 260 -5.57 3.67 19.06
CA GLU A 260 -5.78 3.35 20.47
C GLU A 260 -4.74 2.38 20.99
N GLN A 261 -4.24 2.60 22.21
CA GLN A 261 -3.24 1.73 22.80
C GLN A 261 -3.61 1.24 24.18
N ARG A 262 -3.32 -0.03 24.41
CA ARG A 262 -3.38 -0.66 25.73
C ARG A 262 -2.21 -0.17 26.58
N THR A 263 -2.51 0.16 27.82
CA THR A 263 -1.52 0.38 28.87
C THR A 263 -1.99 -0.24 30.18
N TRP A 264 -1.15 -0.20 31.20
CA TRP A 264 -1.47 -0.74 32.51
C TRP A 264 -0.73 -0.03 33.65
N VAL A 265 -1.30 -0.14 34.84
CA VAL A 265 -0.70 0.22 36.12
C VAL A 265 -0.67 -1.02 37.00
N ASP A 266 0.53 -1.36 37.49
CA ASP A 266 0.71 -2.44 38.46
C ASP A 266 0.51 -1.89 39.88
N VAL A 267 -0.23 -2.63 40.68
CA VAL A 267 -0.71 -2.23 42.01
C VAL A 267 -0.44 -3.37 42.98
N SER A 268 0.23 -3.07 44.08
CA SER A 268 0.50 -4.04 45.15
C SER A 268 -0.28 -3.63 46.39
N VAL A 269 -1.12 -4.52 46.91
CA VAL A 269 -1.90 -4.29 48.15
C VAL A 269 -1.65 -5.41 49.14
N SER A 270 -1.82 -5.13 50.43
CA SER A 270 -1.72 -6.17 51.47
C SER A 270 -2.70 -7.31 51.21
N MET A 271 -2.29 -8.57 51.44
CA MET A 271 -3.18 -9.74 51.35
C MET A 271 -4.41 -9.66 52.26
N GLY A 272 -4.35 -8.87 53.33
CA GLY A 272 -5.48 -8.67 54.24
C GLY A 272 -6.57 -7.74 53.70
N SER A 273 -6.32 -7.03 52.60
CA SER A 273 -7.26 -6.09 52.00
C SER A 273 -8.37 -6.81 51.24
N ASN A 274 -9.56 -6.21 51.19
CA ASN A 274 -10.68 -6.74 50.41
C ASN A 274 -10.40 -6.55 48.90
N LEU A 275 -9.89 -7.60 48.25
CA LEU A 275 -9.50 -7.54 46.83
C LEU A 275 -10.65 -7.15 45.90
N THR A 276 -11.89 -7.52 46.22
CA THR A 276 -13.07 -7.12 45.43
C THR A 276 -13.30 -5.62 45.49
N GLN A 277 -13.14 -5.01 46.66
CA GLN A 277 -13.23 -3.56 46.82
C GLN A 277 -12.09 -2.86 46.08
N VAL A 278 -10.86 -3.38 46.19
CA VAL A 278 -9.70 -2.84 45.47
C VAL A 278 -9.93 -2.87 43.96
N GLU A 279 -10.39 -4.01 43.42
CA GLU A 279 -10.71 -4.15 42.00
C GLU A 279 -11.75 -3.12 41.54
N GLU A 280 -12.82 -2.94 42.32
CA GLU A 280 -13.87 -1.97 42.01
C GLU A 280 -13.34 -0.52 42.03
N THR A 281 -12.53 -0.18 43.03
CA THR A 281 -11.87 1.14 43.15
C THR A 281 -10.94 1.40 41.97
N LEU A 282 -10.09 0.45 41.60
CA LEU A 282 -9.17 0.56 40.46
C LEU A 282 -9.93 0.78 39.14
N ARG A 283 -11.00 0.02 38.91
CA ARG A 283 -11.84 0.17 37.71
C ARG A 283 -12.50 1.54 37.66
N LYS A 284 -13.06 2.02 38.78
CA LYS A 284 -13.67 3.36 38.88
C LYS A 284 -12.67 4.48 38.58
N ILE A 285 -11.42 4.38 39.08
CA ILE A 285 -10.39 5.38 38.81
C ILE A 285 -10.08 5.47 37.32
N ALA A 286 -9.85 4.34 36.66
CA ALA A 286 -9.59 4.32 35.22
C ALA A 286 -10.78 4.85 34.41
N LEU A 287 -12.00 4.42 34.74
CA LEU A 287 -13.22 4.84 34.03
C LEU A 287 -13.50 6.34 34.22
N ALA A 288 -13.18 6.91 35.38
CA ALA A 288 -13.29 8.34 35.67
C ALA A 288 -12.19 9.21 35.03
N HIS A 289 -11.35 8.66 34.15
CA HIS A 289 -10.32 9.42 33.44
C HIS A 289 -10.80 9.79 32.01
N PRO A 290 -10.76 11.07 31.59
CA PRO A 290 -11.29 11.51 30.29
C PRO A 290 -10.72 10.77 29.06
N ALA A 291 -9.41 10.53 29.03
CA ALA A 291 -8.73 9.87 27.90
C ALA A 291 -8.79 8.32 27.90
N VAL A 292 -9.39 7.69 28.91
CA VAL A 292 -9.54 6.22 28.96
C VAL A 292 -10.78 5.81 28.17
N LEU A 293 -10.66 4.83 27.29
CA LEU A 293 -11.79 4.35 26.49
C LEU A 293 -12.75 3.50 27.30
N THR A 294 -14.02 3.57 26.91
CA THR A 294 -15.11 2.75 27.44
C THR A 294 -16.17 2.57 26.36
N ALA A 295 -16.83 1.42 26.33
CA ALA A 295 -18.04 1.24 25.54
C ALA A 295 -19.25 1.93 26.19
N ASP A 296 -19.25 2.08 27.52
CA ASP A 296 -20.36 2.65 28.29
C ASP A 296 -20.05 4.09 28.73
N MET A 297 -20.49 5.04 27.90
CA MET A 297 -20.39 6.48 28.19
C MET A 297 -21.42 6.95 29.23
N GLU A 298 -22.55 6.25 29.35
CA GLU A 298 -23.58 6.52 30.35
C GLU A 298 -23.05 6.26 31.77
N GLN A 299 -22.16 5.29 31.92
CA GLN A 299 -21.46 5.02 33.17
C GLN A 299 -20.29 5.99 33.41
N LYS A 300 -19.53 6.34 32.37
CA LYS A 300 -18.31 7.16 32.49
C LYS A 300 -18.56 8.60 32.92
N ILE A 301 -19.53 9.28 32.30
CA ILE A 301 -19.77 10.70 32.59
C ILE A 301 -20.15 10.95 34.07
N PRO A 302 -21.07 10.17 34.68
CA PRO A 302 -21.36 10.27 36.11
C PRO A 302 -20.13 10.03 37.00
N GLN A 303 -19.32 9.00 36.71
CA GLN A 303 -18.11 8.71 37.49
C GLN A 303 -17.07 9.83 37.38
N LEU A 304 -16.91 10.41 36.19
CA LEU A 304 -16.05 11.57 35.96
C LEU A 304 -16.55 12.79 36.76
N ARG A 305 -17.86 13.06 36.77
CA ARG A 305 -18.47 14.16 37.55
C ARG A 305 -18.29 13.95 39.05
N GLU A 306 -18.46 12.73 39.54
CA GLU A 306 -18.19 12.36 40.92
C GLU A 306 -16.72 12.58 41.26
N ARG A 307 -15.79 12.16 40.39
CA ARG A 307 -14.35 12.37 40.57
C ARG A 307 -13.97 13.85 40.63
N ILE A 308 -14.56 14.69 39.78
CA ILE A 308 -14.35 16.15 39.81
C ILE A 308 -14.78 16.70 41.18
N LYS A 309 -15.95 16.28 41.68
CA LYS A 309 -16.46 16.70 42.98
C LYS A 309 -15.50 16.31 44.11
N THR A 310 -15.09 15.04 44.18
CA THR A 310 -14.18 14.56 45.24
C THR A 310 -12.80 15.21 45.14
N THR A 311 -12.28 15.43 43.94
CA THR A 311 -11.01 16.13 43.71
C THR A 311 -11.08 17.58 44.22
N ARG A 312 -12.19 18.28 43.99
CA ARG A 312 -12.42 19.64 44.54
C ARG A 312 -12.53 19.64 46.07
N GLU A 313 -13.16 18.64 46.65
CA GLU A 313 -13.23 18.49 48.11
C GLU A 313 -11.84 18.25 48.71
N ARG A 314 -11.02 17.38 48.09
CA ARG A 314 -9.60 17.19 48.47
C ARG A 314 -8.79 18.47 48.35
N ALA A 315 -8.94 19.21 47.26
CA ALA A 315 -8.27 20.51 47.08
C ALA A 315 -8.60 21.48 48.23
N ARG A 316 -9.86 21.50 48.70
CA ARG A 316 -10.29 22.32 49.83
C ARG A 316 -9.76 21.82 51.18
N ALA A 317 -9.63 20.52 51.37
CA ALA A 317 -9.05 19.93 52.57
C ALA A 317 -7.54 20.22 52.68
N MET A 318 -6.83 20.21 51.55
CA MET A 318 -5.39 20.47 51.48
C MET A 318 -5.00 21.96 51.44
N LYS A 319 -5.87 22.88 51.87
CA LYS A 319 -5.61 24.35 51.83
C LYS A 319 -4.28 24.76 52.48
N ALA A 320 -3.79 24.02 53.47
CA ALA A 320 -2.51 24.26 54.11
C ALA A 320 -1.31 24.05 53.16
N ASN A 321 -1.45 23.17 52.16
CA ASN A 321 -0.48 22.98 51.08
C ASN A 321 -1.00 23.66 49.80
N ALA A 322 -0.70 24.95 49.65
CA ALA A 322 -1.20 25.78 48.55
C ALA A 322 -0.84 25.20 47.16
N GLN A 323 0.31 24.56 47.00
CA GLN A 323 0.72 23.97 45.72
C GLN A 323 -0.12 22.73 45.38
N ALA A 324 -0.28 21.80 46.33
CA ALA A 324 -1.09 20.60 46.12
C ALA A 324 -2.58 20.94 45.89
N SER A 325 -3.11 21.88 46.68
CA SER A 325 -4.49 22.38 46.54
C SER A 325 -4.73 22.97 45.14
N ARG A 326 -3.81 23.80 44.64
CA ARG A 326 -3.90 24.37 43.28
C ARG A 326 -3.83 23.29 42.19
N ALA A 327 -2.91 22.34 42.30
CA ALA A 327 -2.76 21.26 41.32
C ALA A 327 -4.04 20.41 41.19
N LEU A 328 -4.67 20.06 42.32
CA LEU A 328 -5.95 19.34 42.34
C LEU A 328 -7.11 20.16 41.76
N GLN A 329 -7.14 21.46 42.04
CA GLN A 329 -8.15 22.36 41.47
C GLN A 329 -8.00 22.47 39.94
N GLU A 330 -6.78 22.65 39.44
CA GLU A 330 -6.48 22.70 38.00
C GLU A 330 -6.78 21.38 37.29
N GLU A 331 -6.58 20.24 37.96
CA GLU A 331 -6.99 18.92 37.46
C GLU A 331 -8.50 18.80 37.35
N ALA A 332 -9.24 19.15 38.41
CA ALA A 332 -10.70 19.12 38.40
C ALA A 332 -11.29 20.05 37.32
N ASP A 333 -10.75 21.25 37.17
CA ASP A 333 -11.20 22.21 36.16
C ASP A 333 -10.83 21.77 34.73
N ARG A 334 -9.71 21.05 34.54
CA ARG A 334 -9.38 20.41 33.26
C ARG A 334 -10.35 19.27 32.94
N TYR A 335 -10.66 18.42 33.90
CA TYR A 335 -11.60 17.32 33.73
C TYR A 335 -13.01 17.83 33.42
N GLU A 336 -13.46 18.88 34.09
CA GLU A 336 -14.74 19.53 33.83
C GLU A 336 -14.82 20.09 32.40
N ARG A 337 -13.74 20.71 31.91
CA ARG A 337 -13.65 21.17 30.51
C ARG A 337 -13.64 20.04 29.48
N ALA A 338 -13.31 18.80 29.87
CA ALA A 338 -13.33 17.65 28.97
C ALA A 338 -14.74 17.09 28.75
N ILE A 339 -15.66 17.30 29.70
CA ILE A 339 -17.02 16.71 29.68
C ILE A 339 -17.80 17.05 28.40
N PRO A 340 -17.88 18.32 27.94
CA PRO A 340 -18.67 18.63 26.74
C PRO A 340 -18.19 17.87 25.50
N ARG A 341 -16.88 17.67 25.35
CA ARG A 341 -16.30 16.89 24.26
C ARG A 341 -16.68 15.41 24.37
N LEU A 342 -16.69 14.84 25.58
CA LEU A 342 -17.12 13.47 25.84
C LEU A 342 -18.63 13.26 25.59
N GLU A 343 -19.47 14.23 25.92
CA GLU A 343 -20.91 14.20 25.62
C GLU A 343 -21.16 14.24 24.09
N LEU A 344 -20.38 15.05 23.37
CA LEU A 344 -20.41 15.08 21.91
C LEU A 344 -19.85 13.79 21.28
N GLU A 345 -18.87 13.17 21.93
CA GLU A 345 -18.32 11.88 21.51
C GLU A 345 -19.37 10.77 21.62
N ASP A 346 -20.08 10.71 22.74
CA ASP A 346 -21.18 9.77 22.94
C ASP A 346 -22.30 10.01 21.92
N LYS A 347 -22.65 11.27 21.66
CA LYS A 347 -23.61 11.62 20.61
C LYS A 347 -23.15 11.11 19.24
N LEU A 348 -21.90 11.35 18.87
CA LEU A 348 -21.32 10.87 17.61
C LEU A 348 -21.33 9.34 17.53
N ASN A 349 -20.94 8.64 18.60
CA ASN A 349 -20.93 7.18 18.64
C ASN A 349 -22.34 6.60 18.42
N ARG A 350 -23.36 7.20 19.06
CA ARG A 350 -24.77 6.81 18.86
C ARG A 350 -25.26 7.06 17.43
N GLN A 351 -24.92 8.21 16.84
CA GLN A 351 -25.28 8.51 15.44
C GLN A 351 -24.58 7.57 14.44
N LEU A 352 -23.33 7.18 14.72
CA LEU A 352 -22.61 6.23 13.89
C LEU A 352 -23.30 4.85 13.90
N LEU A 353 -23.71 4.37 15.07
CA LEU A 353 -24.46 3.11 15.19
C LEU A 353 -25.81 3.15 14.46
N THR A 354 -26.55 4.26 14.51
CA THR A 354 -27.81 4.40 13.78
C THR A 354 -27.59 4.46 12.26
N MET A 355 -26.55 5.17 11.82
CA MET A 355 -26.15 5.22 10.42
C MET A 355 -25.72 3.84 9.91
N GLU A 356 -24.88 3.10 10.64
CA GLU A 356 -24.47 1.73 10.28
C GLU A 356 -25.66 0.78 10.15
N GLU A 357 -26.60 0.83 11.09
CA GLU A 357 -27.82 0.00 11.00
C GLU A 357 -28.72 0.44 9.82
N SER A 358 -28.75 1.72 9.47
CA SER A 358 -29.45 2.19 8.26
C SER A 358 -28.85 1.59 6.97
N PHE A 359 -27.52 1.50 6.87
CA PHE A 359 -26.85 0.86 5.74
C PHE A 359 -27.05 -0.66 5.74
N ARG A 360 -27.03 -1.31 6.90
CA ARG A 360 -27.37 -2.74 7.01
C ARG A 360 -28.80 -3.00 6.58
N ASN A 361 -29.75 -2.13 6.92
CA ASN A 361 -31.13 -2.21 6.44
C ASN A 361 -31.24 -1.99 4.94
N LEU A 362 -30.47 -1.06 4.36
CA LEU A 362 -30.37 -0.89 2.91
C LEU A 362 -29.87 -2.16 2.22
N ILE A 363 -28.81 -2.80 2.74
CA ILE A 363 -28.30 -4.09 2.24
C ILE A 363 -29.39 -5.17 2.29
N ARG A 364 -30.06 -5.33 3.44
CA ARG A 364 -31.18 -6.30 3.57
C ARG A 364 -32.29 -6.00 2.56
N GLY A 365 -32.60 -4.72 2.34
CA GLY A 365 -33.60 -4.28 1.37
C GLY A 365 -33.23 -4.57 -0.09
N ILE A 366 -31.96 -4.42 -0.45
CA ILE A 366 -31.42 -4.76 -1.77
C ILE A 366 -31.49 -6.28 -1.98
N ARG A 367 -30.94 -7.06 -1.03
CA ARG A 367 -30.86 -8.53 -1.13
C ARG A 367 -32.21 -9.23 -1.19
N ALA A 368 -33.21 -8.72 -0.49
CA ALA A 368 -34.55 -9.31 -0.48
C ALA A 368 -35.25 -9.31 -1.86
N ARG A 369 -34.69 -8.63 -2.87
CA ARG A 369 -35.26 -8.45 -4.21
C ARG A 369 -34.42 -9.09 -5.34
N GLU A 370 -33.39 -9.88 -4.97
CA GLU A 370 -32.39 -10.53 -5.86
C GLU A 370 -32.94 -11.44 -6.98
N GLU A 371 -34.20 -11.89 -6.91
CA GLU A 371 -34.69 -12.91 -7.85
C GLU A 371 -35.34 -12.35 -9.13
N LYS A 372 -35.61 -11.04 -9.24
CA LYS A 372 -36.45 -10.51 -10.34
C LYS A 372 -35.91 -9.28 -11.09
N GLY A 373 -34.78 -8.71 -10.68
CA GLY A 373 -34.33 -7.42 -11.21
C GLY A 373 -35.21 -6.27 -10.69
N PHE A 374 -34.61 -5.11 -10.44
CA PHE A 374 -35.37 -3.98 -9.90
C PHE A 374 -36.30 -3.34 -10.93
N SER A 375 -37.61 -3.40 -10.69
CA SER A 375 -38.58 -2.54 -11.36
C SER A 375 -38.44 -1.07 -10.91
N ALA A 376 -38.94 -0.12 -11.71
CA ALA A 376 -38.92 1.30 -11.35
C ALA A 376 -39.69 1.60 -10.04
N GLU A 377 -40.74 0.83 -9.75
CA GLU A 377 -41.52 0.94 -8.50
C GLU A 377 -40.72 0.43 -7.30
N GLU A 378 -40.02 -0.71 -7.43
CA GLU A 378 -39.14 -1.23 -6.39
C GLU A 378 -37.96 -0.31 -6.11
N MET A 379 -37.38 0.31 -7.15
CA MET A 379 -36.33 1.32 -6.97
C MET A 379 -36.83 2.55 -6.21
N SER A 380 -38.05 3.00 -6.50
CA SER A 380 -38.70 4.09 -5.76
C SER A 380 -38.96 3.70 -4.30
N GLU A 381 -39.41 2.47 -4.05
CA GLU A 381 -39.60 1.95 -2.69
C GLU A 381 -38.27 1.87 -1.94
N ILE A 382 -37.20 1.36 -2.57
CA ILE A 382 -35.87 1.30 -1.96
C ILE A 382 -35.38 2.69 -1.61
N PHE A 383 -35.58 3.65 -2.51
CA PHE A 383 -35.18 5.02 -2.29
C PHE A 383 -35.92 5.63 -1.09
N CYS A 384 -37.25 5.54 -1.05
CA CYS A 384 -38.05 6.11 0.02
C CYS A 384 -37.85 5.40 1.37
N ARG A 385 -37.70 4.08 1.37
CA ARG A 385 -37.68 3.26 2.59
C ARG A 385 -36.30 3.10 3.21
N TYR A 386 -35.23 3.11 2.41
CA TYR A 386 -33.88 2.84 2.90
C TYR A 386 -32.90 3.97 2.60
N VAL A 387 -32.94 4.57 1.40
CA VAL A 387 -31.99 5.64 1.04
C VAL A 387 -32.32 6.93 1.79
N SER A 388 -33.58 7.36 1.84
CA SER A 388 -33.95 8.61 2.51
C SER A 388 -33.64 8.60 4.01
N PRO A 389 -33.94 7.53 4.79
CA PRO A 389 -33.52 7.47 6.18
C PRO A 389 -31.99 7.44 6.35
N ALA A 390 -31.28 6.69 5.51
CA ALA A 390 -29.83 6.63 5.56
C ALA A 390 -29.18 7.99 5.23
N ASP A 391 -29.77 8.77 4.32
CA ASP A 391 -29.32 10.13 3.98
C ASP A 391 -29.40 11.06 5.20
N GLU A 392 -30.53 11.01 5.93
CA GLU A 392 -30.73 11.78 7.16
C GLU A 392 -29.72 11.39 8.24
N GLU A 393 -29.44 10.09 8.41
CA GLU A 393 -28.46 9.61 9.38
C GLU A 393 -27.01 9.98 9.00
N VAL A 394 -26.68 10.04 7.70
CA VAL A 394 -25.38 10.56 7.22
C VAL A 394 -25.23 12.03 7.57
N GLU A 395 -26.23 12.87 7.30
CA GLU A 395 -26.20 14.30 7.62
C GLU A 395 -26.06 14.53 9.14
N LYS A 396 -26.82 13.81 9.96
CA LYS A 396 -26.72 13.87 11.42
C LYS A 396 -25.36 13.42 11.93
N THR A 397 -24.78 12.37 11.35
CA THR A 397 -23.46 11.86 11.72
C THR A 397 -22.36 12.88 11.39
N ILE A 398 -22.40 13.50 10.21
CA ILE A 398 -21.47 14.57 9.83
C ILE A 398 -21.62 15.77 10.77
N ALA A 399 -22.86 16.18 11.11
CA ALA A 399 -23.10 17.27 12.03
C ALA A 399 -22.57 16.96 13.45
N ALA A 400 -22.77 15.74 13.95
CA ALA A 400 -22.23 15.28 15.23
C ALA A 400 -20.69 15.24 15.21
N SER A 401 -20.11 14.77 14.10
CA SER A 401 -18.66 14.73 13.87
C SER A 401 -18.05 16.13 13.89
N ASN A 402 -18.65 17.08 13.19
CA ASN A 402 -18.22 18.48 13.17
C ASN A 402 -18.29 19.11 14.56
N ALA A 403 -19.40 18.92 15.28
CA ALA A 403 -19.55 19.45 16.65
C ALA A 403 -18.49 18.86 17.61
N TRP A 404 -18.24 17.56 17.53
CA TRP A 404 -17.18 16.90 18.31
C TRP A 404 -15.78 17.43 17.97
N CYS A 405 -15.50 17.72 16.69
CA CYS A 405 -14.23 18.30 16.26
C CYS A 405 -14.02 19.74 16.77
N GLU A 406 -15.09 20.53 16.82
CA GLU A 406 -15.04 21.91 17.31
C GLU A 406 -14.76 21.98 18.83
N ALA A 407 -15.31 21.04 19.60
CA ALA A 407 -15.10 20.96 21.03
C ALA A 407 -13.64 20.68 21.39
N ARG A 408 -12.95 21.64 22.00
CA ARG A 408 -11.51 21.52 22.27
C ARG A 408 -11.20 20.48 23.35
N ASP A 409 -10.22 19.61 23.07
CA ASP A 409 -9.61 18.74 24.09
C ASP A 409 -8.68 19.59 24.99
N PRO A 410 -8.85 19.57 26.33
CA PRO A 410 -8.07 20.41 27.25
C PRO A 410 -6.55 20.14 27.27
N TRP A 411 -6.10 18.99 26.76
CA TRP A 411 -4.68 18.60 26.75
C TRP A 411 -3.99 18.90 25.42
N LEU A 412 -4.74 19.24 24.37
CA LEU A 412 -4.16 19.43 23.04
C LEU A 412 -3.56 20.82 22.84
N SER A 413 -2.38 20.82 22.19
CA SER A 413 -1.80 22.00 21.60
C SER A 413 -2.69 22.54 20.47
N ASP A 414 -2.55 23.81 20.11
CA ASP A 414 -3.31 24.37 18.98
C ASP A 414 -3.01 23.60 17.69
N LYS A 415 -1.75 23.19 17.48
CA LYS A 415 -1.34 22.39 16.32
C LYS A 415 -2.09 21.06 16.27
N ASP A 416 -2.04 20.27 17.34
CA ASP A 416 -2.69 18.94 17.38
C ASP A 416 -4.21 19.07 17.20
N TYR A 417 -4.81 20.13 17.75
CA TYR A 417 -6.23 20.43 17.54
C TYR A 417 -6.56 20.64 16.05
N TRP A 418 -5.76 21.42 15.33
CA TRP A 418 -5.96 21.67 13.89
C TRP A 418 -5.70 20.41 13.04
N ASP A 419 -4.71 19.59 13.42
CA ASP A 419 -4.39 18.34 12.72
C ASP A 419 -5.55 17.33 12.85
N ILE A 420 -6.13 17.16 14.04
CA ILE A 420 -7.34 16.34 14.23
C ILE A 420 -8.49 16.90 13.39
N ARG A 421 -8.73 18.22 13.47
CA ARG A 421 -9.83 18.84 12.75
C ARG A 421 -9.70 18.60 11.25
N LYS A 422 -8.51 18.76 10.69
CA LYS A 422 -8.22 18.49 9.29
C LYS A 422 -8.51 17.03 8.92
N LEU A 423 -8.00 16.08 9.72
CA LEU A 423 -8.24 14.65 9.52
C LEU A 423 -9.74 14.32 9.46
N TRP A 424 -10.53 14.90 10.35
CA TRP A 424 -11.97 14.64 10.41
C TRP A 424 -12.77 15.35 9.32
N VAL A 425 -12.35 16.54 8.89
CA VAL A 425 -12.91 17.18 7.68
C VAL A 425 -12.68 16.28 6.46
N GLU A 426 -11.47 15.70 6.32
CA GLU A 426 -11.17 14.77 5.23
C GLU A 426 -12.00 13.48 5.32
N ARG A 427 -12.19 12.91 6.52
CA ARG A 427 -13.06 11.74 6.74
C ARG A 427 -14.52 12.02 6.41
N ASN A 428 -15.07 13.16 6.85
CA ASN A 428 -16.44 13.56 6.55
C ASN A 428 -16.64 13.74 5.04
N ALA A 429 -15.68 14.35 4.35
CA ALA A 429 -15.70 14.48 2.89
C ALA A 429 -15.63 13.12 2.16
N GLN A 430 -14.84 12.16 2.68
CA GLN A 430 -14.79 10.80 2.14
C GLN A 430 -16.12 10.05 2.32
N LEU A 431 -16.74 10.18 3.49
CA LEU A 431 -18.07 9.61 3.75
C LEU A 431 -19.10 10.16 2.77
N GLU A 432 -19.19 11.49 2.65
CA GLU A 432 -20.11 12.17 1.74
C GLU A 432 -19.88 11.74 0.28
N ALA A 433 -18.62 11.72 -0.17
CA ALA A 433 -18.29 11.31 -1.54
C ALA A 433 -18.66 9.85 -1.83
N ARG A 434 -18.42 8.92 -0.90
CA ARG A 434 -18.80 7.51 -1.04
C ARG A 434 -20.31 7.33 -1.05
N TRP A 435 -21.01 8.04 -0.16
CA TRP A 435 -22.47 8.01 -0.08
C TRP A 435 -23.14 8.60 -1.33
N GLU A 436 -22.69 9.76 -1.82
CA GLU A 436 -23.18 10.36 -3.07
C GLU A 436 -22.93 9.47 -4.29
N LYS A 437 -21.79 8.77 -4.32
CA LYS A 437 -21.52 7.77 -5.35
C LYS A 437 -22.54 6.64 -5.32
N LEU A 438 -22.82 6.08 -4.14
CA LEU A 438 -23.83 5.03 -3.96
C LEU A 438 -25.24 5.52 -4.34
N LYS A 439 -25.66 6.70 -3.87
CA LYS A 439 -26.95 7.32 -4.26
C LYS A 439 -27.08 7.49 -5.77
N ARG A 440 -26.01 7.87 -6.46
CA ARG A 440 -26.00 8.06 -7.92
C ARG A 440 -26.21 6.75 -8.67
N GLU A 441 -25.57 5.67 -8.23
CA GLU A 441 -25.76 4.33 -8.83
C GLU A 441 -27.20 3.85 -8.61
N ILE A 442 -27.75 4.01 -7.39
CA ILE A 442 -29.15 3.68 -7.10
C ILE A 442 -30.11 4.46 -8.02
N ARG A 443 -29.82 5.71 -8.37
CA ARG A 443 -30.67 6.51 -9.27
C ARG A 443 -30.57 6.11 -10.75
N ARG A 444 -29.60 5.32 -11.16
CA ARG A 444 -29.32 4.97 -12.57
C ARG A 444 -29.30 3.45 -12.78
N PRO A 445 -30.47 2.79 -12.79
CA PRO A 445 -30.55 1.34 -12.95
C PRO A 445 -29.96 0.87 -14.28
N HIS A 446 -29.14 -0.18 -14.20
CA HIS A 446 -28.55 -0.89 -15.34
C HIS A 446 -28.44 -2.39 -15.04
N GLU A 447 -28.14 -3.21 -16.06
CA GLU A 447 -28.02 -4.67 -15.92
C GLU A 447 -26.96 -5.05 -14.86
N ASN A 448 -27.26 -6.03 -14.01
CA ASN A 448 -26.43 -6.53 -12.89
C ASN A 448 -26.12 -5.51 -11.76
N MET A 449 -26.90 -4.45 -11.63
CA MET A 449 -26.70 -3.42 -10.59
C MET A 449 -26.84 -3.96 -9.15
N GLU A 450 -27.59 -5.03 -8.92
CA GLU A 450 -27.78 -5.64 -7.57
C GLU A 450 -26.46 -6.02 -6.91
N PHE A 451 -25.63 -6.78 -7.62
CA PHE A 451 -24.31 -7.19 -7.13
C PHE A 451 -23.41 -5.98 -6.87
N LEU A 452 -23.42 -5.01 -7.77
CA LEU A 452 -22.65 -3.77 -7.63
C LEU A 452 -23.10 -2.96 -6.40
N LEU A 453 -24.40 -2.85 -6.15
CA LEU A 453 -24.94 -2.11 -5.01
C LEU A 453 -24.66 -2.81 -3.68
N ASP A 454 -24.78 -4.14 -3.63
CA ASP A 454 -24.40 -4.92 -2.43
C ASP A 454 -22.91 -4.75 -2.13
N GLU A 455 -22.06 -4.90 -3.14
CA GLU A 455 -20.61 -4.74 -3.01
C GLU A 455 -20.23 -3.32 -2.58
N MET A 456 -20.83 -2.30 -3.19
CA MET A 456 -20.57 -0.89 -2.82
C MET A 456 -21.07 -0.56 -1.42
N THR A 457 -22.24 -1.04 -1.02
CA THR A 457 -22.79 -0.75 0.32
C THR A 457 -21.99 -1.49 1.39
N LYS A 458 -21.59 -2.73 1.13
CA LYS A 458 -20.69 -3.49 2.00
C LYS A 458 -19.32 -2.82 2.11
N ALA A 459 -18.72 -2.39 1.00
CA ALA A 459 -17.44 -1.68 1.01
C ALA A 459 -17.51 -0.33 1.76
N LEU A 460 -18.67 0.33 1.77
CA LEU A 460 -18.91 1.52 2.59
C LEU A 460 -18.97 1.15 4.08
N LEU A 461 -19.71 0.10 4.44
CA LEU A 461 -19.81 -0.37 5.82
C LEU A 461 -18.45 -0.84 6.37
N ASP A 462 -17.72 -1.65 5.60
CA ASP A 462 -16.37 -2.11 5.97
C ASP A 462 -15.42 -0.92 6.19
N TRP A 463 -15.52 0.13 5.36
CA TRP A 463 -14.73 1.36 5.53
C TRP A 463 -15.15 2.18 6.76
N LEU A 464 -16.43 2.22 7.10
CA LEU A 464 -16.91 2.89 8.32
C LEU A 464 -16.34 2.24 9.58
N GLU A 465 -16.42 0.91 9.63
CA GLU A 465 -15.99 0.09 10.77
C GLU A 465 -14.46 0.06 10.94
N SER A 466 -13.69 0.30 9.86
CA SER A 466 -12.22 0.22 9.88
C SER A 466 -11.48 1.56 9.80
N ASP A 467 -11.95 2.51 8.99
CA ASP A 467 -11.21 3.73 8.64
C ASP A 467 -11.87 5.04 9.14
N TYR A 468 -13.20 5.08 9.27
CA TYR A 468 -13.92 6.30 9.67
C TYR A 468 -13.82 6.56 11.18
N LYS A 469 -14.44 5.73 12.01
CA LYS A 469 -14.30 5.76 13.47
C LYS A 469 -14.51 4.37 14.04
N ILE A 470 -13.47 3.80 14.62
CA ILE A 470 -13.59 2.54 15.36
C ILE A 470 -14.27 2.84 16.68
N LEU A 471 -15.42 2.22 16.93
CA LEU A 471 -16.14 2.38 18.18
C LEU A 471 -15.45 1.61 19.31
N PRO A 472 -15.42 2.17 20.53
CA PRO A 472 -15.00 1.42 21.71
C PRO A 472 -15.90 0.19 21.91
N VAL A 473 -15.27 -0.91 22.28
CA VAL A 473 -15.90 -2.23 22.47
C VAL A 473 -15.67 -2.67 23.91
N ALA A 474 -16.62 -3.40 24.51
CA ALA A 474 -16.62 -3.68 25.95
C ALA A 474 -15.34 -4.37 26.47
N TRP A 475 -14.61 -5.11 25.63
CA TRP A 475 -13.32 -5.70 26.02
C TRP A 475 -12.18 -4.67 26.21
N LYS A 476 -12.37 -3.43 25.74
CA LYS A 476 -11.46 -2.30 25.97
C LYS A 476 -11.77 -1.54 27.27
N ASP A 477 -12.87 -1.86 27.94
CA ASP A 477 -13.19 -1.27 29.24
C ASP A 477 -12.09 -1.60 30.26
N PRO A 478 -11.87 -0.75 31.29
CA PRO A 478 -10.84 -1.01 32.29
C PRO A 478 -11.06 -2.35 33.01
N GLN A 479 -10.01 -3.16 33.06
CA GLN A 479 -10.03 -4.50 33.65
C GLN A 479 -8.89 -4.68 34.63
N VAL A 480 -9.19 -5.26 35.79
CA VAL A 480 -8.18 -5.63 36.78
C VAL A 480 -7.86 -7.11 36.61
N SER A 481 -6.58 -7.43 36.54
CA SER A 481 -6.10 -8.80 36.47
C SER A 481 -5.25 -9.10 37.69
N PHE A 482 -5.50 -10.23 38.35
CA PHE A 482 -4.60 -10.75 39.36
C PHE A 482 -3.33 -11.29 38.71
N LEU A 483 -2.16 -10.91 39.21
CA LEU A 483 -0.87 -11.38 38.71
C LEU A 483 -0.35 -12.53 39.56
N ASN A 484 -0.03 -12.25 40.82
CA ASN A 484 0.54 -13.21 41.76
C ASN A 484 0.45 -12.70 43.20
N PHE A 485 0.87 -13.56 44.12
CA PHE A 485 1.12 -13.22 45.52
C PHE A 485 2.63 -13.19 45.74
N GLU A 486 3.16 -12.09 46.28
CA GLU A 486 4.59 -11.94 46.53
C GLU A 486 4.82 -11.08 47.78
N GLY A 487 5.67 -11.55 48.70
CA GLY A 487 6.08 -10.78 49.88
C GLY A 487 4.95 -10.38 50.84
N GLY A 488 3.85 -11.16 50.91
CA GLY A 488 2.68 -10.83 51.73
C GLY A 488 1.70 -9.84 51.08
N ASN A 489 1.94 -9.49 49.81
CA ASN A 489 1.08 -8.62 49.02
C ASN A 489 0.40 -9.39 47.88
N ALA A 490 -0.79 -8.93 47.51
CA ALA A 490 -1.46 -9.29 46.27
C ALA A 490 -1.08 -8.28 45.19
N ASN A 491 -0.53 -8.77 44.08
CA ASN A 491 -0.18 -7.94 42.92
C ASN A 491 -1.29 -8.01 41.88
N LEU A 492 -1.83 -6.85 41.55
CA LEU A 492 -2.91 -6.62 40.61
C LEU A 492 -2.41 -5.76 39.46
N ARG A 493 -3.02 -5.90 38.29
CA ARG A 493 -2.76 -5.08 37.11
C ARG A 493 -4.05 -4.46 36.63
N LEU A 494 -4.12 -3.13 36.68
CA LEU A 494 -5.20 -2.36 36.05
C LEU A 494 -4.84 -2.13 34.59
N ASN A 495 -5.51 -2.84 33.69
CA ASN A 495 -5.39 -2.69 32.23
C ASN A 495 -6.46 -1.72 31.73
N PHE A 496 -6.09 -0.85 30.81
CA PHE A 496 -7.03 0.08 30.16
C PHE A 496 -6.49 0.52 28.81
N TYR A 497 -7.40 1.03 27.96
CA TYR A 497 -7.05 1.59 26.67
C TYR A 497 -7.10 3.11 26.73
N VAL A 498 -6.07 3.74 26.17
CA VAL A 498 -6.04 5.16 25.88
C VAL A 498 -6.47 5.35 24.44
N ASP A 499 -7.15 6.46 24.17
CA ASP A 499 -7.57 6.89 22.85
C ASP A 499 -6.39 7.17 21.89
N ASN A 500 -6.40 8.27 21.14
CA ASN A 500 -5.40 8.49 20.11
C ASN A 500 -4.00 8.78 20.69
N THR A 501 -3.08 7.85 20.48
CA THR A 501 -1.70 7.97 20.97
C THR A 501 -0.83 8.96 20.22
N ARG A 502 -1.22 9.41 19.02
CA ARG A 502 -0.49 10.46 18.29
C ARG A 502 -0.61 11.84 18.91
N LEU A 503 -1.54 11.99 19.82
CA LEU A 503 -1.80 13.25 20.49
C LEU A 503 -0.69 13.58 21.48
N GLU A 504 -0.48 14.88 21.67
CA GLU A 504 0.50 15.39 22.64
C GLU A 504 1.93 14.92 22.31
N HIS A 505 2.29 14.90 21.02
CA HIS A 505 3.60 14.45 20.53
C HIS A 505 3.95 13.02 21.01
N ASP A 506 3.02 12.08 20.83
CA ASP A 506 3.14 10.70 21.32
C ASP A 506 3.32 10.59 22.85
N GLY A 507 2.88 11.63 23.57
CA GLY A 507 3.00 11.76 25.03
C GLY A 507 1.77 11.30 25.79
N ARG A 508 0.60 11.23 25.13
CA ARG A 508 -0.70 11.03 25.80
C ARG A 508 -0.75 9.77 26.65
N ILE A 509 -0.33 8.63 26.12
CA ILE A 509 -0.29 7.35 26.86
C ILE A 509 0.59 7.44 28.12
N ARG A 510 1.75 8.11 28.03
CA ARG A 510 2.68 8.27 29.15
C ARG A 510 2.09 9.18 30.23
N ARG A 511 1.42 10.26 29.84
CA ARG A 511 0.72 11.16 30.76
C ARG A 511 -0.42 10.44 31.48
N VAL A 512 -1.34 9.84 30.73
CA VAL A 512 -2.52 9.14 31.28
C VAL A 512 -2.10 8.03 32.25
N LYS A 513 -1.08 7.25 31.89
CA LYS A 513 -0.52 6.22 32.79
C LYS A 513 -0.01 6.82 34.11
N LYS A 514 0.73 7.93 34.06
CA LYS A 514 1.25 8.62 35.27
C LYS A 514 0.12 9.20 36.12
N GLU A 515 -0.87 9.82 35.49
CA GLU A 515 -2.03 10.40 36.18
C GLU A 515 -2.84 9.33 36.91
N ILE A 516 -3.16 8.21 36.23
CA ILE A 516 -3.89 7.09 36.83
C ILE A 516 -3.07 6.43 37.93
N ALA A 517 -1.76 6.19 37.72
CA ALA A 517 -0.91 5.59 38.76
C ALA A 517 -0.87 6.44 40.05
N ARG A 518 -0.76 7.76 39.92
CA ARG A 518 -0.86 8.69 41.05
C ARG A 518 -2.24 8.62 41.70
N GLN A 519 -3.31 8.63 40.92
CA GLN A 519 -4.68 8.60 41.43
C GLN A 519 -5.01 7.29 42.16
N VAL A 520 -4.45 6.17 41.72
CA VAL A 520 -4.52 4.87 42.40
C VAL A 520 -3.85 4.92 43.76
N LEU A 521 -2.61 5.42 43.81
CA LEU A 521 -1.86 5.59 45.07
C LEU A 521 -2.63 6.45 46.08
N GLU A 522 -3.14 7.60 45.64
CA GLU A 522 -3.89 8.53 46.49
C GLU A 522 -5.17 7.89 47.05
N GLN A 523 -5.95 7.23 46.19
CA GLN A 523 -7.23 6.64 46.59
C GLN A 523 -7.05 5.46 47.56
N LEU A 524 -6.10 4.57 47.28
CA LEU A 524 -5.85 3.41 48.13
C LEU A 524 -5.26 3.81 49.49
N SER A 525 -4.45 4.88 49.53
CA SER A 525 -3.95 5.43 50.79
C SER A 525 -5.07 6.02 51.65
N GLU A 526 -6.04 6.72 51.04
CA GLU A 526 -7.21 7.25 51.76
C GLU A 526 -8.16 6.16 52.28
N GLU A 527 -8.28 5.05 51.54
CA GLU A 527 -9.07 3.89 51.97
C GLU A 527 -8.34 3.03 53.03
N GLY A 528 -7.09 3.38 53.39
CA GLY A 528 -6.28 2.64 54.36
C GLY A 528 -5.81 1.27 53.86
N ILE A 529 -5.76 1.11 52.53
CA ILE A 529 -5.41 -0.13 51.84
C ILE A 529 -3.91 -0.19 51.48
N TRP A 530 -3.29 0.98 51.31
CA TRP A 530 -1.88 1.16 50.91
C TRP A 530 -0.93 1.37 52.07
#